data_AF-A0A5B6WN38-F1
#
_entry.id   AF-A0A5B6WN38-F1
#
_cell.length_a   1.000
_cell.length_b   1.000
_cell.length_c   1.000
_cell.angle_alpha   90.00
_cell.angle_beta   90.00
_cell.angle_gamma   90.00
#
_symmetry.space_group_name_H-M   'P 1'
#
loop_
_entity.id
_entity.type
_entity.pdbx_description
1 polymer ?
#
loop_
_entity_poly.entity_id
_entity_poly.type
_entity_poly.pdbx_seq_one_letter_code
_entity_poly.pdbx_strand_id
1 'polypeptide(L)'
;MPKQEIWIGIPGDGRCLFRSVILGAWLRSGKQSPAERSQKVLADELRSKVADEFIKRRADTEWFVEGDFDNYVVQMRKPHIWGGEPELLMCSHVLKTAITVYMKEKKSASLKIISEYGQEYGKENPIRVLYHGYGHYDVLRSPVSSASSKQWKKR
;
A
#
# COMPACT_ATOMS: atom_id res chain seq x y z
N MET A 1 13.89 10.98 24.65
CA MET A 1 13.68 9.73 23.89
C MET A 1 13.38 10.09 22.44
N PRO A 2 14.05 9.49 21.44
CA PRO A 2 13.72 9.79 20.05
C PRO A 2 12.28 9.36 19.77
N LYS A 3 11.48 10.26 19.18
CA LYS A 3 10.13 9.96 18.72
C LYS A 3 10.22 8.76 17.77
N GLN A 4 9.61 7.64 18.13
CA GLN A 4 9.44 6.54 17.18
C GLN A 4 8.64 7.08 16.00
N GLU A 5 9.30 7.21 14.84
CA GLU A 5 8.59 7.51 13.60
C GLU A 5 7.62 6.36 13.31
N ILE A 6 6.33 6.71 13.28
CA ILE A 6 5.23 5.78 13.06
C ILE A 6 5.12 5.36 11.59
N TRP A 7 5.90 5.96 10.69
CA TRP A 7 5.97 5.62 9.27
C TRP A 7 7.42 5.52 8.77
N ILE A 8 7.60 4.89 7.60
CA ILE A 8 8.87 4.86 6.87
C ILE A 8 8.71 5.72 5.62
N GLY A 9 9.58 6.73 5.50
CA GLY A 9 9.64 7.60 4.33
C GLY A 9 10.05 6.85 3.06
N ILE A 10 9.34 7.08 1.96
CA ILE A 10 9.62 6.49 0.64
C ILE A 10 10.10 7.58 -0.33
N PRO A 11 11.12 7.32 -1.17
CA PRO A 11 11.55 8.28 -2.17
C PRO A 11 10.44 8.65 -3.17
N GLY A 12 10.33 9.93 -3.51
CA GLY A 12 9.39 10.47 -4.50
C GLY A 12 9.85 10.28 -5.95
N ASP A 13 10.10 9.04 -6.39
CA ASP A 13 10.60 8.71 -7.74
C ASP A 13 9.51 8.20 -8.71
N GLY A 14 8.24 8.47 -8.40
CA GLY A 14 7.07 7.97 -9.12
C GLY A 14 6.62 6.55 -8.73
N ARG A 15 7.39 5.84 -7.87
CA ARG A 15 7.03 4.50 -7.39
C ARG A 15 6.50 4.47 -5.95
N CYS A 16 6.28 5.63 -5.34
CA CYS A 16 6.04 5.72 -3.89
C CYS A 16 4.88 4.83 -3.40
N LEU A 17 3.77 4.75 -4.15
CA LEU A 17 2.65 3.85 -3.84
C LEU A 17 3.07 2.39 -3.85
N PHE A 18 3.64 1.91 -4.96
CA PHE A 18 4.02 0.50 -5.11
C PHE A 18 5.12 0.08 -4.12
N ARG A 19 6.12 0.95 -3.90
CA ARG A 19 7.15 0.75 -2.88
C ARG A 19 6.54 0.68 -1.48
N SER A 20 5.58 1.56 -1.17
CA SER A 20 4.89 1.56 0.12
C SER A 20 4.11 0.26 0.35
N VAL A 21 3.40 -0.22 -0.67
CA VAL A 21 2.63 -1.46 -0.61
C VAL A 21 3.55 -2.67 -0.43
N ILE A 22 4.63 -2.79 -1.22
CA ILE A 22 5.61 -3.88 -1.07
C ILE A 22 6.23 -3.86 0.31
N LEU A 23 6.74 -2.72 0.78
CA LEU A 23 7.39 -2.65 2.08
C LEU A 23 6.40 -2.92 3.21
N GLY A 24 5.16 -2.41 3.12
CA GLY A 24 4.09 -2.76 4.05
C GLY A 24 3.75 -4.25 4.06
N ALA A 25 3.82 -4.93 2.92
CA ALA A 25 3.67 -6.38 2.83
C ALA A 25 4.78 -7.16 3.54
N TRP A 26 6.02 -6.70 3.41
CA TRP A 26 7.17 -7.31 4.09
C TRP A 26 7.10 -7.12 5.61
N LEU A 27 6.78 -5.91 6.07
CA LEU A 27 6.63 -5.62 7.50
C LEU A 27 5.57 -6.50 8.17
N ARG A 28 4.41 -6.68 7.51
CA ARG A 28 3.37 -7.60 8.00
C ARG A 28 3.87 -9.02 8.15
N SER A 29 4.68 -9.49 7.20
CA SER A 29 5.24 -10.84 7.22
C SER A 29 6.39 -11.03 8.22
N GLY A 30 6.74 -10.01 9.00
CA GLY A 30 7.87 -10.03 9.93
C GLY A 30 9.23 -10.04 9.23
N LYS A 31 9.28 -9.79 7.91
CA LYS A 31 10.51 -9.76 7.13
C LYS A 31 11.18 -8.39 7.23
N GLN A 32 12.51 -8.39 7.23
CA GLN A 32 13.28 -7.15 7.12
C GLN A 32 13.10 -6.54 5.74
N SER A 33 12.94 -5.21 5.68
CA SER A 33 12.87 -4.45 4.43
C SER A 33 14.02 -4.82 3.48
N PRO A 34 13.76 -5.07 2.20
CA PRO A 34 14.82 -5.29 1.23
C PRO A 34 15.59 -3.99 0.96
N ALA A 35 16.80 -4.11 0.44
CA ALA A 35 17.63 -2.96 0.06
C ALA A 35 16.91 -2.07 -0.97
N GLU A 36 17.25 -0.78 -1.01
CA GLU A 36 16.56 0.21 -1.86
C GLU A 36 16.50 -0.19 -3.35
N ARG A 37 17.61 -0.70 -3.90
CA ARG A 37 17.65 -1.21 -5.29
C ARG A 37 16.59 -2.30 -5.53
N SER A 38 16.40 -3.19 -4.57
CA SER A 38 15.45 -4.29 -4.66
C SER A 38 14.02 -3.79 -4.48
N GLN A 39 13.79 -2.75 -3.67
CA GLN A 39 12.48 -2.12 -3.57
C GLN A 39 12.00 -1.53 -4.90
N LYS A 40 12.91 -0.96 -5.72
CA LYS A 40 12.57 -0.46 -7.07
C LYS A 40 12.09 -1.58 -7.98
N VAL A 41 12.87 -2.65 -8.05
CA VAL A 41 12.54 -3.81 -8.90
C VAL A 41 11.22 -4.43 -8.47
N LEU A 42 11.03 -4.67 -7.16
CA LEU A 42 9.79 -5.23 -6.64
C LEU A 42 8.57 -4.31 -6.86
N ALA A 43 8.76 -2.99 -6.79
CA ALA A 43 7.71 -2.03 -7.09
C ALA A 43 7.32 -2.06 -8.58
N ASP A 44 8.29 -2.16 -9.48
CA ASP A 44 8.05 -2.26 -10.92
C ASP A 44 7.41 -3.60 -11.31
N GLU A 45 7.81 -4.70 -10.64
CA GLU A 45 7.15 -6.00 -10.78
C GLU A 45 5.69 -5.97 -10.31
N LEU A 46 5.42 -5.37 -9.13
CA LEU A 46 4.06 -5.21 -8.63
C LEU A 46 3.22 -4.36 -9.58
N ARG A 47 3.77 -3.25 -10.08
CA ARG A 47 3.14 -2.38 -11.07
C ARG A 47 2.76 -3.14 -12.34
N SER A 48 3.64 -4.00 -12.86
CA SER A 48 3.32 -4.85 -14.01
C SER A 48 2.15 -5.79 -13.72
N LYS A 49 2.15 -6.44 -12.56
CA LYS A 49 1.06 -7.34 -12.15
C LYS A 49 -0.27 -6.60 -11.94
N VAL A 50 -0.21 -5.36 -11.44
CA VAL A 50 -1.39 -4.49 -11.30
C VAL A 50 -1.98 -4.15 -12.67
N ALA A 51 -1.14 -3.81 -13.65
CA ALA A 51 -1.58 -3.59 -15.02
C ALA A 51 -2.21 -4.86 -15.65
N ASP A 52 -1.65 -6.05 -15.36
CA ASP A 52 -2.25 -7.32 -15.79
C ASP A 52 -3.61 -7.58 -15.09
N GLU A 53 -3.73 -7.26 -13.80
CA GLU A 53 -4.96 -7.46 -13.04
C GLU A 53 -6.07 -6.49 -13.50
N PHE A 54 -5.74 -5.27 -13.92
CA PHE A 54 -6.69 -4.37 -14.60
C PHE A 54 -7.28 -5.02 -15.85
N ILE A 55 -6.45 -5.55 -16.74
CA ILE A 55 -6.92 -6.21 -17.98
C ILE A 55 -7.84 -7.38 -17.63
N LYS A 56 -7.43 -8.20 -16.66
CA LYS A 56 -8.21 -9.35 -16.20
C LYS A 56 -9.58 -8.95 -15.64
N ARG A 57 -9.67 -7.77 -15.02
CA ARG A 57 -10.88 -7.26 -14.36
C ARG A 57 -11.55 -6.12 -15.12
N ARG A 58 -11.26 -5.96 -16.41
CA ARG A 58 -11.70 -4.81 -17.21
C ARG A 58 -13.19 -4.49 -17.03
N ALA A 59 -14.04 -5.51 -17.03
CA ALA A 59 -15.49 -5.36 -16.84
C ALA A 59 -15.87 -4.65 -15.52
N ASP A 60 -15.10 -4.84 -14.45
CA ASP A 60 -15.35 -4.25 -13.14
C ASP A 60 -14.62 -2.91 -12.95
N THR A 61 -13.58 -2.64 -13.74
CA THR A 61 -12.64 -1.53 -13.48
C THR A 61 -12.68 -0.39 -14.49
N GLU A 62 -13.05 -0.67 -15.74
CA GLU A 62 -12.95 0.31 -16.83
C GLU A 62 -13.76 1.58 -16.56
N TRP A 63 -14.94 1.45 -15.95
CA TRP A 63 -15.85 2.57 -15.72
C TRP A 63 -15.33 3.64 -14.74
N PHE A 64 -14.36 3.30 -13.87
CA PHE A 64 -13.77 4.24 -12.91
C PHE A 64 -12.35 4.67 -13.28
N VAL A 65 -11.80 4.14 -14.38
CA VAL A 65 -10.52 4.58 -14.92
C VAL A 65 -10.76 5.82 -15.78
N GLU A 66 -10.01 6.89 -15.53
CA GLU A 66 -10.14 8.12 -16.31
C GLU A 66 -9.45 7.98 -17.68
N GLY A 67 -10.19 8.29 -18.75
CA GLY A 67 -9.69 8.31 -20.12
C GLY A 67 -9.78 6.96 -20.83
N ASP A 68 -8.91 6.76 -21.82
CA ASP A 68 -8.83 5.50 -22.58
C ASP A 68 -8.18 4.40 -21.73
N PHE A 69 -8.91 3.30 -21.50
CA PHE A 69 -8.48 2.21 -20.63
C PHE A 69 -7.18 1.56 -21.09
N ASP A 70 -7.07 1.28 -22.40
CA ASP A 70 -5.91 0.57 -22.95
C ASP A 70 -4.65 1.43 -22.84
N ASN A 71 -4.74 2.73 -23.16
CA ASN A 71 -3.67 3.68 -22.92
C ASN A 71 -3.35 3.82 -21.42
N TYR A 72 -4.35 3.90 -20.55
CA TYR A 72 -4.15 3.98 -19.10
C TYR A 72 -3.29 2.81 -18.59
N VAL A 73 -3.65 1.56 -18.96
CA VAL A 73 -2.90 0.36 -18.57
C VAL A 73 -1.46 0.40 -19.11
N VAL A 74 -1.27 0.82 -20.37
CA VAL A 74 0.07 0.98 -20.96
C VAL A 74 0.90 2.03 -20.23
N GLN A 75 0.32 3.18 -19.89
CA GLN A 75 1.02 4.21 -19.11
C GLN A 75 1.32 3.71 -17.70
N MET A 76 0.40 3.00 -17.06
CA MET A 76 0.56 2.56 -15.67
C MET A 76 1.76 1.62 -15.51
N ARG A 77 2.17 0.88 -16.55
CA ARG A 77 3.41 0.07 -16.53
C ARG A 77 4.68 0.90 -16.46
N LYS A 78 4.65 2.19 -16.85
CA LYS A 78 5.83 3.05 -16.86
C LYS A 78 6.19 3.45 -15.43
N PRO A 79 7.45 3.28 -15.00
CA PRO A 79 7.77 3.40 -13.58
C PRO A 79 7.61 4.77 -12.92
N HIS A 80 7.56 5.84 -13.72
CA HIS A 80 7.42 7.22 -13.25
C HIS A 80 5.97 7.69 -13.13
N ILE A 81 5.00 6.91 -13.64
CA ILE A 81 3.58 7.24 -13.54
C ILE A 81 3.10 6.98 -12.12
N TRP A 82 2.43 7.96 -11.53
CA TRP A 82 1.95 7.84 -10.16
C TRP A 82 0.72 6.94 -10.14
N GLY A 83 0.63 6.07 -9.14
CA GLY A 83 -0.59 5.31 -8.88
C GLY A 83 -1.51 6.06 -7.91
N GLY A 84 -2.76 5.60 -7.83
CA GLY A 84 -3.75 6.09 -6.89
C GLY A 84 -4.68 5.00 -6.36
N GLU A 85 -5.92 5.37 -6.12
CA GLU A 85 -6.98 4.48 -5.64
C GLU A 85 -7.22 3.26 -6.54
N PRO A 86 -7.32 3.39 -7.89
CA PRO A 86 -7.44 2.24 -8.78
C PRO A 86 -6.32 1.22 -8.60
N GLU A 87 -5.06 1.67 -8.53
CA GLU A 87 -3.90 0.81 -8.31
C GLU A 87 -3.92 0.13 -6.94
N LEU A 88 -4.38 0.81 -5.89
CA LEU A 88 -4.48 0.23 -4.54
C LEU A 88 -5.52 -0.90 -4.51
N LEU A 89 -6.66 -0.72 -5.17
CA LEU A 89 -7.65 -1.78 -5.32
C LEU A 89 -7.04 -2.99 -6.04
N MET A 90 -6.35 -2.79 -7.17
CA MET A 90 -5.70 -3.88 -7.90
C MET A 90 -4.55 -4.52 -7.11
N CYS A 91 -3.77 -3.73 -6.37
CA CYS A 91 -2.73 -4.25 -5.45
C CYS A 91 -3.33 -5.22 -4.44
N SER A 92 -4.51 -4.93 -3.89
CA SER A 92 -5.18 -5.79 -2.93
C SER A 92 -5.52 -7.16 -3.53
N HIS A 93 -5.94 -7.19 -4.79
CA HIS A 93 -6.25 -8.42 -5.53
C HIS A 93 -4.99 -9.21 -5.91
N VAL A 94 -3.93 -8.51 -6.38
CA VAL A 94 -2.65 -9.14 -6.73
C VAL A 94 -1.99 -9.78 -5.52
N LEU A 95 -2.00 -9.09 -4.37
CA LEU A 95 -1.38 -9.56 -3.13
C LEU A 95 -2.32 -10.40 -2.26
N LYS A 96 -3.59 -10.53 -2.64
CA LYS A 96 -4.63 -11.22 -1.86
C LYS A 96 -4.62 -10.78 -0.39
N THR A 97 -4.53 -9.47 -0.17
CA THR A 97 -4.44 -8.88 1.17
C THR A 97 -5.15 -7.54 1.22
N ALA A 98 -5.87 -7.26 2.30
CA ALA A 98 -6.45 -5.95 2.54
C ALA A 98 -5.39 -4.83 2.65
N ILE A 99 -5.75 -3.65 2.16
CA ILE A 99 -4.95 -2.43 2.25
C ILE A 99 -5.78 -1.35 2.94
N THR A 100 -5.21 -0.71 3.96
CA THR A 100 -5.83 0.43 4.66
C THR A 100 -4.97 1.66 4.41
N VAL A 101 -5.60 2.72 3.91
CA VAL A 101 -4.96 4.01 3.64
C VAL A 101 -5.26 4.95 4.79
N TYR A 102 -4.20 5.45 5.42
CA TYR A 102 -4.28 6.44 6.48
C TYR A 102 -3.88 7.82 5.96
N MET A 103 -4.42 8.86 6.57
CA MET A 103 -3.97 10.23 6.38
C MET A 103 -3.88 10.92 7.73
N LYS A 104 -2.88 11.78 7.91
CA LYS A 104 -2.76 12.59 9.11
C LYS A 104 -3.86 13.65 9.15
N GLU A 105 -4.49 13.84 10.30
CA GLU A 105 -5.43 14.95 10.48
C GLU A 105 -4.69 16.29 10.52
N LYS A 106 -5.27 17.34 9.91
CA LYS A 106 -4.66 18.68 9.88
C LYS A 106 -4.62 19.34 11.26
N LYS A 107 -5.60 19.03 12.12
CA LYS A 107 -5.83 19.70 13.41
C LYS A 107 -5.32 18.90 14.62
N SER A 108 -4.86 17.67 14.41
CA SER A 108 -4.41 16.78 15.48
C SER A 108 -3.19 15.96 15.01
N ALA A 109 -2.48 15.33 15.94
CA ALA A 109 -1.43 14.37 15.59
C ALA A 109 -2.00 12.98 15.26
N SER A 110 -3.32 12.84 15.10
CA SER A 110 -3.99 11.57 14.87
C SER A 110 -3.92 11.14 13.40
N LEU A 111 -4.15 9.84 13.18
CA LEU A 111 -4.31 9.24 11.87
C LEU A 111 -5.77 8.86 11.68
N LYS A 112 -6.34 9.19 10.53
CA LYS A 112 -7.67 8.71 10.11
C LYS A 112 -7.54 7.74 8.95
N ILE A 113 -8.40 6.74 8.91
CA ILE A 113 -8.58 5.88 7.73
C ILE A 113 -9.36 6.69 6.70
N ILE A 114 -8.85 6.75 5.47
CA ILE A 114 -9.53 7.44 4.36
C ILE A 114 -10.09 6.48 3.32
N SER A 115 -9.50 5.30 3.18
CA SER A 115 -9.95 4.26 2.24
C SER A 115 -9.49 2.89 2.70
N GLU A 116 -10.25 1.86 2.31
CA GLU A 116 -9.93 0.46 2.56
C GLU A 116 -10.23 -0.37 1.31
N TYR A 117 -9.33 -1.29 0.96
CA TYR A 117 -9.43 -2.16 -0.21
C TYR A 117 -9.18 -3.61 0.16
N GLY A 118 -9.73 -4.56 -0.60
CA GLY A 118 -9.45 -5.98 -0.45
C GLY A 118 -9.97 -6.61 0.84
N GLN A 119 -11.05 -6.07 1.41
CA GLN A 119 -11.63 -6.57 2.67
C GLN A 119 -12.11 -8.02 2.57
N GLU A 120 -12.38 -8.51 1.36
CA GLU A 120 -12.69 -9.89 1.05
C GLU A 120 -11.52 -10.87 1.32
N TYR A 121 -10.30 -10.37 1.45
CA TYR A 121 -9.12 -11.17 1.81
C TYR A 121 -8.82 -11.20 3.31
N GLY A 122 -9.71 -10.64 4.13
CA GLY A 122 -9.58 -10.57 5.58
C GLY A 122 -9.12 -9.21 6.07
N LYS A 123 -9.57 -8.84 7.28
CA LYS A 123 -9.32 -7.53 7.90
C LYS A 123 -8.17 -7.55 8.89
N GLU A 124 -7.68 -8.74 9.22
CA GLU A 124 -6.62 -8.89 10.19
C GLU A 124 -5.28 -8.48 9.59
N ASN A 125 -4.61 -7.55 10.26
CA ASN A 125 -3.27 -7.11 9.90
C ASN A 125 -3.13 -6.67 8.42
N PRO A 126 -3.84 -5.62 7.95
CA PRO A 126 -3.74 -5.16 6.57
C PRO A 126 -2.36 -4.56 6.24
N ILE A 127 -2.07 -4.41 4.93
CA ILE A 127 -1.03 -3.48 4.47
C ILE A 127 -1.48 -2.07 4.85
N ARG A 128 -0.62 -1.30 5.52
CA ARG A 128 -0.96 0.07 5.93
C ARG A 128 -0.06 1.06 5.22
N VAL A 129 -0.67 2.00 4.51
CA VAL A 129 0.04 3.09 3.81
C VAL A 129 -0.43 4.43 4.36
N LEU A 130 0.46 5.42 4.34
CA LEU A 130 0.18 6.78 4.75
C LEU A 130 0.14 7.67 3.52
N TYR A 131 -1.02 8.24 3.22
CA TYR A 131 -1.21 9.24 2.17
C TYR A 131 -1.02 10.65 2.72
N HIS A 132 -0.23 11.46 2.02
CA HIS A 132 0.11 12.83 2.45
C HIS A 132 -0.79 13.93 1.85
N GLY A 133 -1.75 13.57 0.99
CA GLY A 133 -2.70 14.54 0.42
C GLY A 133 -2.27 15.23 -0.87
N TYR A 134 -1.03 15.00 -1.33
CA TYR A 134 -0.47 15.59 -2.57
C TYR A 134 0.09 14.53 -3.54
N GLY A 135 -0.45 13.31 -3.52
CA GLY A 135 -0.01 12.21 -4.39
C GLY A 135 1.13 11.34 -3.85
N HIS A 136 1.63 11.62 -2.64
CA HIS A 136 2.72 10.85 -2.03
C HIS A 136 2.23 9.84 -0.99
N TYR A 137 2.86 8.65 -1.00
CA TYR A 137 2.59 7.55 -0.09
C TYR A 137 3.86 7.11 0.63
N ASP A 138 3.71 6.91 1.94
CA ASP A 138 4.69 6.28 2.82
C ASP A 138 4.14 4.97 3.39
N VAL A 139 5.01 4.21 4.07
CA VAL A 139 4.59 3.00 4.79
C VAL A 139 4.23 3.36 6.21
N LEU A 140 2.99 3.07 6.62
CA LEU A 140 2.64 3.17 8.03
C LEU A 140 3.08 1.89 8.75
N ARG A 141 3.97 2.01 9.74
CA ARG A 141 4.29 0.88 10.61
C ARG A 141 3.05 0.56 11.43
N SER A 142 2.78 -0.72 11.67
CA SER A 142 1.72 -1.08 12.61
C SER A 142 1.92 -0.26 13.88
N PRO A 143 0.88 0.39 14.45
CA PRO A 143 0.98 0.75 15.85
C PRO A 143 1.36 -0.54 16.57
N VAL A 144 2.43 -0.50 17.36
CA VAL A 144 2.66 -1.55 18.34
C VAL A 144 1.44 -1.46 19.23
N SER A 145 0.43 -2.29 18.97
CA SER A 145 -0.58 -2.49 19.97
C SER A 145 0.19 -2.97 21.18
N SER A 146 0.06 -2.23 22.28
CA SER A 146 0.24 -2.75 23.64
C SER A 146 -0.80 -3.85 23.92
N ALA A 147 -0.88 -4.83 23.02
CA ALA A 147 -1.46 -6.12 23.28
C ALA A 147 -0.49 -6.78 24.24
N SER A 148 -0.73 -6.50 25.53
CA SER A 148 -0.16 -7.24 26.64
C SER A 148 -0.18 -8.70 26.25
N SER A 149 1.01 -9.29 26.17
CA SER A 149 1.19 -10.73 26.15
C SER A 149 0.45 -11.28 27.36
N LYS A 150 -0.80 -11.72 27.19
CA LYS A 150 -1.43 -12.60 28.15
C LYS A 150 -0.68 -13.91 28.03
N GLN A 151 0.36 -14.04 28.86
CA GLN A 151 0.99 -15.30 29.21
C GLN A 151 -0.13 -16.31 29.46
N TRP A 152 -0.25 -17.29 28.56
CA TRP A 152 -1.04 -18.47 28.84
C TRP A 152 -0.24 -19.30 29.84
N LYS A 153 -0.50 -19.10 31.14
CA LYS A 153 -0.01 -20.02 32.17
C LYS A 153 -0.77 -21.33 32.02
N LYS A 154 0.00 -22.41 31.86
CA LYS A 154 -0.41 -23.81 31.93
C LYS A 154 -1.35 -24.06 33.11
N ARG A 155 -2.37 -24.88 32.88
CA ARG A 155 -2.92 -25.80 33.88
C ARG A 155 -2.83 -27.19 33.31
#